data_AF-A0A756DMC1-F1
#
_entry.id   AF-A0A756DMC1-F1
#
_cell.length_a   1.000
_cell.length_b   1.000
_cell.length_c   1.000
_cell.angle_alpha   90.00
_cell.angle_beta   90.00
_cell.angle_gamma   90.00
#
_symmetry.space_group_name_H-M   'P 1'
#
loop_
_entity.id
_entity.type
_entity.pdbx_description
1 polymer ?
#
loop_
_entity_poly.entity_id
_entity_poly.type
_entity_poly.pdbx_seq_one_letter_code
_entity_poly.pdbx_strand_id
1 'polypeptide(L)'
;MSNSLINQVTKPSPGQELTSVFNTITPDKPGNLVEYQPKGTFVFKEVMWSVLPEKRDQDTKIMKRIFGAVDKVSAMSRFLAVRYDFRLPTYSADNRIMDDFHNLLFRQLSKNYPKSFISYLWVREQGSGEAQHYHYLLMLDGNYIRYPNKLNTIVRHCWEQVAGGSVWFPENGYYFVSENDLKTYTELMLRVSYLGKRRTKESIDKGIKLFGSGMRKPKPVAPSRQKPAITPCKPINQKSETKTNDQDMALKSTYSGMLDKYFLGKARLPAVLRKRSSDELYDENKWWCNSPRWSGHRHNYALEALITGISLSEYAHKYRLNQARVYANCRRVGGQSLKIIHWAWHRYCFQKSKSTLDDYINNHRLNQKTAKKQLRRKPMSPHWSQHFDRYYQKYWPKGWTVADYCREHNLVASTARRYIVDFPFIDLIDPFLLKPWL
;
A
#
# COMPACT_ATOMS: atom_id res chain seq x y z
N MET A 1 57.24 9.65 -70.16
CA MET A 1 58.16 9.86 -69.03
C MET A 1 57.37 9.77 -67.74
N SER A 2 57.72 8.79 -66.94
CA SER A 2 57.18 8.40 -65.63
C SER A 2 57.69 9.31 -64.50
N ASN A 3 56.85 9.60 -63.49
CA ASN A 3 57.11 9.27 -62.08
C ASN A 3 56.02 9.77 -61.10
N SER A 4 55.88 8.95 -60.04
CA SER A 4 54.96 8.94 -58.90
C SER A 4 55.25 9.98 -57.80
N LEU A 5 54.31 10.13 -56.85
CA LEU A 5 54.44 10.41 -55.40
C LEU A 5 53.00 10.41 -54.81
N ILE A 6 52.47 9.42 -54.07
CA ILE A 6 52.74 8.84 -52.73
C ILE A 6 52.69 9.84 -51.54
N ASN A 7 51.61 9.68 -50.75
CA ASN A 7 51.38 9.86 -49.30
C ASN A 7 51.87 11.12 -48.57
N GLN A 8 50.96 11.75 -47.80
CA GLN A 8 50.90 11.55 -46.33
C GLN A 8 49.67 12.20 -45.70
N VAL A 9 49.08 11.45 -44.76
CA VAL A 9 47.99 11.81 -43.85
C VAL A 9 48.57 12.51 -42.63
N THR A 10 48.08 13.71 -42.30
CA THR A 10 48.33 14.38 -41.02
C THR A 10 47.01 14.58 -40.25
N LYS A 11 46.98 14.04 -39.02
CA LYS A 11 45.90 14.17 -38.02
C LYS A 11 45.72 15.62 -37.55
N PRO A 12 44.51 16.06 -37.20
CA PRO A 12 44.29 17.06 -36.17
C PRO A 12 43.98 16.41 -34.80
N SER A 13 44.45 17.09 -33.75
CA SER A 13 44.37 16.73 -32.33
C SER A 13 42.94 16.76 -31.75
N PRO A 14 42.70 16.01 -30.65
CA PRO A 14 41.37 15.82 -30.08
C PRO A 14 41.05 16.88 -29.02
N GLY A 15 39.83 17.42 -29.06
CA GLY A 15 39.38 18.33 -28.01
C GLY A 15 38.10 19.07 -28.36
N GLN A 16 36.97 18.37 -28.40
CA GLN A 16 35.66 18.97 -28.11
C GLN A 16 34.69 17.84 -27.71
N GLU A 17 34.27 17.88 -26.44
CA GLU A 17 33.31 16.97 -25.84
C GLU A 17 31.95 17.08 -26.53
N LEU A 18 31.62 16.09 -27.35
CA LEU A 18 30.24 15.77 -27.70
C LEU A 18 29.60 15.12 -26.47
N THR A 19 28.76 15.91 -25.79
CA THR A 19 27.95 15.45 -24.65
C THR A 19 27.05 14.29 -25.09
N SER A 20 27.43 13.08 -24.70
CA SER A 20 26.66 11.88 -25.03
C SER A 20 25.29 11.92 -24.34
N VAL A 21 24.25 11.92 -25.17
CA VAL A 21 22.86 11.85 -24.74
C VAL A 21 22.58 10.39 -24.33
N PHE A 22 22.76 10.09 -23.05
CA PHE A 22 22.38 8.81 -22.45
C PHE A 22 20.86 8.61 -22.48
N ASN A 23 20.34 7.98 -23.54
CA ASN A 23 18.97 7.46 -23.60
C ASN A 23 18.90 6.02 -24.15
N THR A 24 19.96 5.24 -23.95
CA THR A 24 19.97 3.82 -24.29
C THR A 24 20.65 3.07 -23.14
N ILE A 25 19.88 2.30 -22.37
CA ILE A 25 20.45 1.17 -21.63
C ILE A 25 20.36 -0.01 -22.59
N THR A 26 21.35 -0.13 -23.47
CA THR A 26 21.69 -1.40 -24.13
C THR A 26 22.71 -2.08 -23.22
N PRO A 27 22.51 -3.34 -22.81
CA PRO A 27 23.49 -4.05 -22.00
C PRO A 27 24.68 -4.51 -22.86
N ASP A 28 25.89 -4.26 -22.35
CA ASP A 28 27.09 -4.98 -22.78
C ASP A 28 27.00 -6.44 -22.34
N LYS A 29 27.02 -7.34 -23.33
CA LYS A 29 27.32 -8.79 -23.30
C LYS A 29 26.45 -9.69 -22.38
N PRO A 30 26.03 -10.87 -22.88
CA PRO A 30 25.24 -11.82 -22.09
C PRO A 30 26.15 -12.56 -21.09
N GLY A 31 25.87 -12.45 -19.79
CA GLY A 31 26.53 -13.31 -18.79
C GLY A 31 26.49 -12.86 -17.33
N ASN A 32 26.28 -11.57 -17.03
CA ASN A 32 26.26 -11.10 -15.64
C ASN A 32 24.86 -10.62 -15.22
N LEU A 33 24.33 -11.20 -14.16
CA LEU A 33 23.20 -10.66 -13.39
C LEU A 33 23.57 -9.23 -12.95
N VAL A 34 23.11 -8.21 -13.67
CA VAL A 34 23.35 -6.81 -13.30
C VAL A 34 22.61 -6.51 -12.00
N GLU A 35 23.35 -6.49 -10.90
CA GLU A 35 22.87 -5.98 -9.62
C GLU A 35 22.73 -4.45 -9.74
N TYR A 36 21.50 -3.97 -9.93
CA TYR A 36 21.23 -2.54 -10.05
C TYR A 36 21.59 -1.82 -8.74
N GLN A 37 22.77 -1.20 -8.69
CA GLN A 37 23.25 -0.51 -7.50
C GLN A 37 22.33 0.67 -7.14
N PRO A 38 21.72 0.68 -5.94
CA PRO A 38 20.89 1.81 -5.51
C PRO A 38 21.72 3.10 -5.41
N LYS A 39 21.19 4.20 -5.94
CA LYS A 39 21.86 5.52 -5.88
C LYS A 39 21.29 6.45 -4.82
N GLY A 40 20.16 6.10 -4.22
CA GLY A 40 19.51 6.93 -3.22
C GLY A 40 18.63 6.15 -2.26
N THR A 41 18.05 6.88 -1.32
CA THR A 41 17.06 6.35 -0.38
C THR A 41 15.75 7.13 -0.48
N PHE A 42 14.64 6.47 -0.16
CA PHE A 42 13.31 7.05 -0.16
C PHE A 42 12.50 6.56 1.04
N VAL A 43 11.93 7.48 1.81
CA VAL A 43 11.10 7.13 2.98
C VAL A 43 9.66 6.94 2.54
N PHE A 44 9.15 5.72 2.70
CA PHE A 44 7.75 5.37 2.43
C PHE A 44 7.17 4.61 3.61
N LYS A 45 6.09 5.15 4.19
CA LYS A 45 5.41 4.60 5.39
C LYS A 45 6.39 4.28 6.53
N GLU A 46 7.25 5.25 6.86
CA GLU A 46 8.24 5.15 7.95
C GLU A 46 9.38 4.15 7.71
N VAL A 47 9.44 3.54 6.53
CA VAL A 47 10.54 2.64 6.13
C VAL A 47 11.43 3.36 5.12
N MET A 48 12.75 3.25 5.32
CA MET A 48 13.73 3.72 4.36
C MET A 48 13.99 2.63 3.32
N TRP A 49 13.71 2.94 2.06
CA TRP A 49 13.92 2.04 0.92
C TRP A 49 15.10 2.51 0.10
N SER A 50 15.96 1.56 -0.30
CA SER A 50 16.95 1.80 -1.35
C SER A 50 16.25 1.98 -2.69
N VAL A 51 16.65 3.00 -3.45
CA VAL A 51 16.03 3.38 -4.73
C VAL A 51 17.08 3.70 -5.79
N LEU A 52 16.70 3.55 -7.06
CA LEU A 52 17.57 3.79 -8.20
C LEU A 52 17.89 5.27 -8.44
N PRO A 53 16.93 6.22 -8.36
CA PRO A 53 17.26 7.63 -8.48
C PRO A 53 17.91 8.19 -7.20
N GLU A 54 18.96 8.99 -7.38
CA GLU A 54 19.52 9.84 -6.32
C GLU A 54 18.46 10.80 -5.77
N LYS A 55 18.59 11.24 -4.52
CA LYS A 55 17.60 12.09 -3.84
C LYS A 55 17.20 13.34 -4.63
N ARG A 56 18.16 13.98 -5.31
CA ARG A 56 17.92 15.20 -6.12
C ARG A 56 17.08 14.94 -7.38
N ASP A 57 17.16 13.73 -7.94
CA ASP A 57 16.45 13.31 -9.15
C ASP A 57 15.11 12.62 -8.81
N GLN A 58 14.69 12.58 -7.54
CA GLN A 58 13.43 11.95 -7.16
C GLN A 58 12.24 12.89 -7.35
N ASP A 59 11.27 12.49 -8.18
CA ASP A 59 9.92 13.03 -8.14
C ASP A 59 9.15 12.36 -6.99
N THR A 60 9.07 13.05 -5.85
CA THR A 60 8.42 12.50 -4.65
C THR A 60 6.93 12.20 -4.84
N LYS A 61 6.23 12.87 -5.77
CA LYS A 61 4.81 12.61 -6.04
C LYS A 61 4.66 11.30 -6.80
N ILE A 62 5.47 11.09 -7.85
CA ILE A 62 5.50 9.86 -8.64
C ILE A 62 5.98 8.69 -7.76
N MET A 63 7.05 8.87 -6.99
CA MET A 63 7.58 7.85 -6.07
C MET A 63 6.53 7.37 -5.06
N LYS A 64 5.81 8.30 -4.38
CA LYS A 64 4.73 7.95 -3.45
C LYS A 64 3.62 7.15 -4.13
N ARG A 65 3.31 7.46 -5.39
CA ARG A 65 2.27 6.80 -6.17
C ARG A 65 2.67 5.40 -6.60
N ILE A 66 3.91 5.23 -7.07
CA ILE A 66 4.49 3.93 -7.42
C ILE A 66 4.49 3.00 -6.20
N PHE A 67 5.09 3.46 -5.10
CA PHE A 67 5.19 2.69 -3.87
C PHE A 67 3.80 2.37 -3.31
N GLY A 68 2.88 3.33 -3.36
CA GLY A 68 1.49 3.15 -2.93
C GLY A 68 0.74 2.10 -3.76
N ALA A 69 0.95 2.04 -5.06
CA ALA A 69 0.29 1.08 -5.95
C ALA A 69 0.76 -0.36 -5.68
N VAL A 70 2.08 -0.58 -5.58
CA VAL A 70 2.66 -1.89 -5.30
C VAL A 70 2.33 -2.35 -3.88
N ASP A 71 2.46 -1.47 -2.89
CA ASP A 71 2.16 -1.79 -1.49
C ASP A 71 0.69 -2.18 -1.31
N LYS A 72 -0.24 -1.47 -1.97
CA LYS A 72 -1.67 -1.79 -1.95
C LYS A 72 -1.95 -3.21 -2.46
N VAL A 73 -1.37 -3.60 -3.59
CA VAL A 73 -1.56 -4.95 -4.17
C VAL A 73 -0.96 -6.01 -3.25
N SER A 74 0.25 -5.77 -2.74
CA SER A 74 0.95 -6.70 -1.88
C SER A 74 0.30 -6.93 -0.51
N ALA A 75 -0.58 -6.03 -0.08
CA ALA A 75 -1.38 -6.19 1.13
C ALA A 75 -2.64 -7.07 0.88
N MET A 76 -3.05 -7.23 -0.38
CA MET A 76 -4.27 -7.95 -0.77
C MET A 76 -4.01 -9.42 -1.10
N SER A 77 -2.99 -9.73 -1.90
CA SER A 77 -2.67 -11.09 -2.35
C SER A 77 -1.20 -11.18 -2.77
N ARG A 78 -0.73 -12.41 -3.02
CA ARG A 78 0.42 -12.63 -3.92
C ARG A 78 0.08 -12.14 -5.33
N PHE A 79 1.07 -11.69 -6.09
CA PHE A 79 0.81 -11.04 -7.38
C PHE A 79 1.96 -11.20 -8.36
N LEU A 80 1.61 -11.24 -9.65
CA LEU A 80 2.55 -11.09 -10.75
C LEU A 80 2.59 -9.62 -11.16
N ALA A 81 3.78 -9.02 -11.15
CA ALA A 81 4.03 -7.68 -11.66
C ALA A 81 4.87 -7.76 -12.93
N VAL A 82 4.51 -7.03 -13.98
CA VAL A 82 5.23 -6.99 -15.26
C VAL A 82 5.40 -5.56 -15.73
N ARG A 83 6.64 -5.17 -16.03
CA ARG A 83 7.00 -3.88 -16.59
C ARG A 83 6.98 -3.96 -18.11
N TYR A 84 6.42 -2.94 -18.74
CA TYR A 84 6.45 -2.71 -20.17
C TYR A 84 6.88 -1.28 -20.43
N ASP A 85 7.62 -1.07 -21.51
CA ASP A 85 8.01 0.26 -21.96
C ASP A 85 7.42 0.46 -23.35
N PHE A 86 6.40 1.30 -23.43
CA PHE A 86 5.67 1.59 -24.65
C PHE A 86 6.26 2.79 -25.37
N ARG A 87 6.42 2.67 -26.69
CA ARG A 87 6.83 3.76 -27.57
C ARG A 87 5.72 4.08 -28.55
N LEU A 88 5.52 5.36 -28.79
CA LEU A 88 4.64 5.84 -29.84
C LEU A 88 5.44 6.08 -31.13
N PRO A 89 4.81 5.90 -32.30
CA PRO A 89 5.43 6.23 -33.58
C PRO A 89 5.57 7.75 -33.75
N THR A 90 4.63 8.52 -33.21
CA THR A 90 4.59 9.99 -33.32
C THR A 90 4.24 10.63 -31.98
N TYR A 91 4.61 11.90 -31.82
CA TYR A 91 4.25 12.67 -30.64
C TYR A 91 2.73 12.83 -30.51
N SER A 92 2.23 12.77 -29.27
CA SER A 92 0.86 13.19 -28.95
C SER A 92 0.88 14.17 -27.78
N ALA A 93 0.12 15.25 -27.89
CA ALA A 93 0.02 16.30 -26.87
C ALA A 93 -0.80 15.89 -25.63
N ASP A 94 -1.43 14.71 -25.64
CA ASP A 94 -2.23 14.22 -24.52
C ASP A 94 -1.95 12.74 -24.18
N ASN A 95 -2.75 12.17 -23.29
CA ASN A 95 -2.64 10.78 -22.87
C ASN A 95 -3.90 9.95 -23.22
N ARG A 96 -4.74 10.40 -24.17
CA ARG A 96 -5.97 9.66 -24.55
C ARG A 96 -5.65 8.24 -25.03
N ILE A 97 -4.49 8.08 -25.66
CA ILE A 97 -3.99 6.77 -26.09
C ILE A 97 -3.90 5.74 -24.95
N MET A 98 -3.58 6.19 -23.72
CA MET A 98 -3.55 5.32 -22.55
C MET A 98 -4.95 4.91 -22.11
N ASP A 99 -5.95 5.77 -22.28
CA ASP A 99 -7.34 5.46 -21.95
C ASP A 99 -7.91 4.44 -22.96
N ASP A 100 -7.63 4.62 -24.25
CA ASP A 100 -8.01 3.67 -25.30
C ASP A 100 -7.33 2.30 -25.11
N PHE A 101 -6.03 2.32 -24.79
CA PHE A 101 -5.28 1.11 -24.46
C PHE A 101 -5.88 0.39 -23.25
N HIS A 102 -6.21 1.11 -22.18
CA HIS A 102 -6.85 0.53 -21.01
C HIS A 102 -8.24 -0.05 -21.31
N ASN A 103 -9.04 0.61 -22.13
CA ASN A 103 -10.36 0.13 -22.51
C ASN A 103 -10.27 -1.24 -23.20
N LEU A 104 -9.34 -1.38 -24.15
CA LEU A 104 -9.10 -2.64 -24.84
C LEU A 104 -8.44 -3.69 -23.94
N LEU A 105 -7.35 -3.33 -23.27
CA LEU A 105 -6.58 -4.22 -22.41
C LEU A 105 -7.45 -4.81 -21.30
N PHE A 106 -8.16 -3.97 -20.55
CA PHE A 106 -8.95 -4.43 -19.42
C PHE A 106 -10.12 -5.32 -19.85
N ARG A 107 -10.68 -5.11 -21.05
CA ARG A 107 -11.66 -6.03 -21.64
C ARG A 107 -11.04 -7.41 -21.91
N GLN A 108 -9.86 -7.45 -22.53
CA GLN A 108 -9.15 -8.71 -22.81
C GLN A 108 -8.71 -9.44 -21.53
N LEU A 109 -8.17 -8.70 -20.56
CA LEU A 109 -7.77 -9.27 -19.27
C LEU A 109 -8.98 -9.77 -18.48
N SER A 110 -10.10 -9.06 -18.48
CA SER A 110 -11.33 -9.53 -17.81
C SER A 110 -11.90 -10.80 -18.45
N LYS A 111 -11.70 -11.00 -19.75
CA LYS A 111 -12.09 -12.22 -20.47
C LYS A 111 -11.17 -13.40 -20.12
N ASN A 112 -9.85 -13.15 -20.08
CA ASN A 112 -8.85 -14.21 -19.87
C ASN A 112 -8.62 -14.54 -18.39
N TYR A 113 -8.82 -13.58 -17.48
CA TYR A 113 -8.56 -13.67 -16.04
C TYR A 113 -9.72 -13.06 -15.22
N PRO A 114 -10.96 -13.56 -15.36
CA PRO A 114 -12.16 -12.92 -14.79
C PRO A 114 -12.14 -12.81 -13.26
N LYS A 115 -11.41 -13.72 -12.58
CA LYS A 115 -11.29 -13.77 -11.13
C LYS A 115 -10.10 -12.98 -10.58
N SER A 116 -9.22 -12.47 -11.44
CA SER A 116 -8.06 -11.66 -11.03
C SER A 116 -8.46 -10.21 -10.83
N PHE A 117 -7.82 -9.52 -9.88
CA PHE A 117 -7.77 -8.07 -9.93
C PHE A 117 -6.86 -7.62 -11.09
N ILE A 118 -7.02 -6.37 -11.52
CA ILE A 118 -6.12 -5.72 -12.47
C ILE A 118 -5.66 -4.42 -11.83
N SER A 119 -4.38 -4.34 -11.46
CA SER A 119 -3.77 -3.12 -10.93
C SER A 119 -2.71 -2.64 -11.89
N TYR A 120 -2.60 -1.32 -12.06
CA TYR A 120 -1.63 -0.76 -12.99
C TYR A 120 -1.12 0.59 -12.52
N LEU A 121 0.04 0.96 -13.05
CA LEU A 121 0.53 2.32 -13.08
C LEU A 121 1.26 2.57 -14.39
N TRP A 122 1.30 3.83 -14.79
CA TRP A 122 2.10 4.28 -15.92
C TRP A 122 2.72 5.63 -15.61
N VAL A 123 3.87 5.90 -16.23
CA VAL A 123 4.59 7.16 -16.18
C VAL A 123 4.98 7.55 -17.60
N ARG A 124 4.68 8.79 -17.97
CA ARG A 124 5.06 9.40 -19.24
C ARG A 124 6.45 10.00 -19.12
N GLU A 125 7.29 9.74 -20.10
CA GLU A 125 8.60 10.37 -20.26
C GLU A 125 8.75 10.88 -21.69
N GLN A 126 9.48 11.97 -21.85
CA GLN A 126 9.96 12.45 -23.13
C GLN A 126 11.44 12.78 -22.96
N GLY A 127 12.26 11.89 -23.52
CA GLY A 127 13.70 12.07 -23.55
C GLY A 127 14.12 12.99 -24.69
N SER A 128 15.19 12.61 -25.37
CA SER A 128 15.70 13.29 -26.56
C SER A 128 15.01 12.89 -27.87
N GLY A 129 14.11 11.90 -27.83
CA GLY A 129 13.34 11.49 -29.00
C GLY A 129 12.12 12.38 -29.21
N GLU A 130 11.64 12.44 -30.46
CA GLU A 130 10.47 13.24 -30.83
C GLU A 130 9.18 12.74 -30.16
N ALA A 131 8.96 11.42 -30.14
CA ALA A 131 7.78 10.81 -29.54
C ALA A 131 7.98 10.47 -28.05
N GLN A 132 6.92 10.62 -27.26
CA GLN A 132 6.93 10.25 -25.84
C GLN A 132 6.91 8.74 -25.64
N HIS A 133 7.40 8.31 -24.47
CA HIS A 133 7.40 6.93 -24.01
C HIS A 133 6.51 6.79 -22.77
N TYR A 134 5.91 5.60 -22.59
CA TYR A 134 5.22 5.25 -21.36
C TYR A 134 5.89 4.06 -20.69
N HIS A 135 6.39 4.26 -19.48
CA HIS A 135 6.76 3.17 -18.60
C HIS A 135 5.53 2.67 -17.87
N TYR A 136 5.20 1.39 -18.04
CA TYR A 136 4.00 0.77 -17.53
C TYR A 136 4.36 -0.37 -16.58
N LEU A 137 3.61 -0.51 -15.49
CA LEU A 137 3.67 -1.68 -14.63
C LEU A 137 2.26 -2.23 -14.47
N LEU A 138 2.07 -3.47 -14.89
CA LEU A 138 0.83 -4.22 -14.79
C LEU A 138 0.95 -5.26 -13.68
N MET A 139 -0.05 -5.34 -12.81
CA MET A 139 -0.08 -6.27 -11.68
C MET A 139 -1.40 -7.05 -11.68
N LEU A 140 -1.31 -8.38 -11.66
CA LEU A 140 -2.45 -9.31 -11.59
C LEU A 140 -2.31 -10.24 -10.38
N ASP A 141 -3.42 -10.85 -9.97
CA ASP A 141 -3.47 -11.76 -8.83
C ASP A 141 -2.68 -13.04 -9.12
N GLY A 142 -1.67 -13.29 -8.27
CA GLY A 142 -0.75 -14.41 -8.39
C GLY A 142 -1.40 -15.77 -8.16
N ASN A 143 -2.65 -15.80 -7.67
CA ASN A 143 -3.45 -17.02 -7.60
C ASN A 143 -3.95 -17.49 -8.98
N TYR A 144 -4.06 -16.58 -9.96
CA TYR A 144 -4.61 -16.88 -11.29
C TYR A 144 -3.60 -16.77 -12.43
N ILE A 145 -2.44 -16.15 -12.18
CA ILE A 145 -1.37 -16.03 -13.17
C ILE A 145 0.00 -16.11 -12.49
N ARG A 146 0.90 -16.92 -13.06
CA ARG A 146 2.28 -17.07 -12.56
C ARG A 146 3.34 -16.54 -13.52
N TYR A 147 3.11 -16.67 -14.82
CA TYR A 147 4.08 -16.31 -15.86
C TYR A 147 3.50 -15.32 -16.87
N PRO A 148 4.32 -14.42 -17.42
CA PRO A 148 3.84 -13.30 -18.23
C PRO A 148 3.60 -13.65 -19.70
N ASN A 149 3.95 -14.83 -20.21
CA ASN A 149 3.94 -15.12 -21.66
C ASN A 149 2.59 -14.80 -22.35
N LYS A 150 1.49 -15.28 -21.77
CA LYS A 150 0.13 -14.98 -22.26
C LYS A 150 -0.22 -13.49 -22.08
N LEU A 151 0.19 -12.90 -20.96
CA LEU A 151 -0.03 -11.48 -20.68
C LEU A 151 0.70 -10.57 -21.68
N ASN A 152 1.97 -10.89 -21.99
CA ASN A 152 2.80 -10.18 -22.95
C ASN A 152 2.20 -10.21 -24.35
N THR A 153 1.63 -11.35 -24.75
CA THR A 153 0.92 -11.49 -26.03
C THR A 153 -0.31 -10.57 -26.08
N ILE A 154 -1.12 -10.55 -25.02
CA ILE A 154 -2.29 -9.69 -24.93
C ILE A 154 -1.89 -8.21 -24.94
N VAL A 155 -0.89 -7.82 -24.15
CA VAL A 155 -0.42 -6.43 -24.02
C VAL A 155 0.14 -5.92 -25.34
N ARG A 156 1.00 -6.72 -26.00
CA ARG A 156 1.57 -6.38 -27.31
C ARG A 156 0.47 -6.12 -28.34
N HIS A 157 -0.45 -7.07 -28.47
CA HIS A 157 -1.56 -6.96 -29.40
C HIS A 157 -2.43 -5.73 -29.12
N CYS A 158 -2.77 -5.47 -27.86
CA CYS A 158 -3.59 -4.30 -27.51
C CYS A 158 -2.87 -2.98 -27.80
N TRP A 159 -1.56 -2.90 -27.53
CA TRP A 159 -0.78 -1.68 -27.79
C TRP A 159 -0.61 -1.43 -29.28
N GLU A 160 -0.26 -2.45 -30.06
CA GLU A 160 -0.14 -2.37 -31.51
C GLU A 160 -1.46 -1.94 -32.16
N GLN A 161 -2.59 -2.52 -31.73
CA GLN A 161 -3.91 -2.18 -32.26
C GLN A 161 -4.35 -0.73 -31.97
N VAL A 162 -4.04 -0.22 -30.78
CA VAL A 162 -4.52 1.11 -30.36
C VAL A 162 -3.57 2.21 -30.81
N ALA A 163 -2.27 1.98 -30.72
CA ALA A 163 -1.26 3.02 -30.88
C ALA A 163 -0.41 2.89 -32.14
N GLY A 164 -0.46 1.76 -32.85
CA GLY A 164 0.51 1.44 -33.90
C GLY A 164 1.96 1.47 -33.41
N GLY A 165 2.15 1.41 -32.09
CA GLY A 165 3.43 1.58 -31.41
C GLY A 165 4.10 0.26 -31.09
N SER A 166 5.35 0.34 -30.60
CA SER A 166 6.12 -0.84 -30.19
C SER A 166 6.15 -1.00 -28.68
N VAL A 167 6.24 -2.26 -28.24
CA VAL A 167 6.40 -2.62 -26.82
C VAL A 167 7.81 -3.16 -26.61
N TRP A 168 8.59 -2.48 -25.77
CA TRP A 168 9.84 -3.02 -25.25
C TRP A 168 9.59 -3.81 -23.96
N PHE A 169 10.18 -5.01 -23.89
CA PHE A 169 10.14 -5.90 -22.74
C PHE A 169 11.50 -5.85 -22.05
N PRO A 170 11.63 -5.13 -20.91
CA PRO A 170 12.90 -5.07 -20.21
C PRO A 170 13.36 -6.45 -19.75
N GLU A 171 14.66 -6.69 -19.76
CA GLU A 171 15.25 -7.85 -19.08
C GLU A 171 14.84 -7.85 -17.59
N ASN A 172 14.59 -9.06 -17.06
CA ASN A 172 14.03 -9.26 -15.72
C ASN A 172 12.80 -8.37 -15.48
N GLY A 173 11.96 -8.22 -16.51
CA GLY A 173 10.82 -7.31 -16.53
C GLY A 173 9.61 -7.79 -15.73
N TYR A 174 9.64 -8.99 -15.13
CA TYR A 174 8.54 -9.48 -14.32
C TYR A 174 8.99 -10.00 -12.96
N TYR A 175 8.10 -9.90 -11.98
CA TYR A 175 8.32 -10.29 -10.58
C TYR A 175 7.09 -11.01 -10.06
N PHE A 176 7.24 -12.23 -9.56
CA PHE A 176 6.18 -12.96 -8.87
C PHE A 176 6.38 -12.82 -7.37
N VAL A 177 5.60 -11.94 -6.74
CA VAL A 177 5.73 -11.65 -5.30
C VAL A 177 4.80 -12.57 -4.52
N SER A 178 5.37 -13.53 -3.79
CA SER A 178 4.63 -14.43 -2.89
C SER A 178 4.30 -13.76 -1.56
N GLU A 179 3.44 -14.40 -0.76
CA GLU A 179 3.17 -13.97 0.60
C GLU A 179 4.46 -14.07 1.45
N ASN A 180 4.82 -12.97 2.13
CA ASN A 180 6.06 -12.82 2.91
C ASN A 180 7.38 -12.86 2.09
N ASP A 181 7.33 -12.78 0.77
CA ASP A 181 8.52 -12.70 -0.08
C ASP A 181 9.09 -11.28 -0.13
N LEU A 182 9.87 -10.94 0.89
CA LEU A 182 10.49 -9.62 0.97
C LEU A 182 11.54 -9.41 -0.13
N LYS A 183 12.26 -10.46 -0.53
CA LYS A 183 13.37 -10.32 -1.48
C LYS A 183 12.83 -9.81 -2.81
N THR A 184 11.89 -10.55 -3.41
CA THR A 184 11.28 -10.18 -4.68
C THR A 184 10.44 -8.91 -4.57
N TYR A 185 9.79 -8.67 -3.43
CA TYR A 185 9.13 -7.38 -3.18
C TYR A 185 10.12 -6.21 -3.21
N THR A 186 11.27 -6.33 -2.55
CA THR A 186 12.28 -5.25 -2.48
C THR A 186 12.94 -5.03 -3.84
N GLU A 187 13.24 -6.11 -4.57
CA GLU A 187 13.75 -6.05 -5.94
C GLU A 187 12.76 -5.34 -6.88
N LEU A 188 11.47 -5.67 -6.79
CA LEU A 188 10.42 -4.98 -7.53
C LEU A 188 10.38 -3.49 -7.16
N MET A 189 10.35 -3.15 -5.87
CA MET A 189 10.30 -1.77 -5.38
C MET A 189 11.50 -0.94 -5.85
N LEU A 190 12.70 -1.53 -5.81
CA LEU A 190 13.91 -0.94 -6.37
C LEU A 190 13.76 -0.72 -7.88
N ARG A 191 13.34 -1.73 -8.64
CA ARG A 191 13.16 -1.64 -10.09
C ARG A 191 12.18 -0.55 -10.51
N VAL A 192 11.01 -0.49 -9.86
CA VAL A 192 9.97 0.48 -10.21
C VAL A 192 10.30 1.89 -9.72
N SER A 193 11.19 2.04 -8.73
CA SER A 193 11.65 3.35 -8.27
C SER A 193 12.33 4.17 -9.37
N TYR A 194 12.91 3.52 -10.38
CA TYR A 194 13.49 4.19 -11.54
C TYR A 194 12.48 5.10 -12.26
N LEU A 195 11.21 4.68 -12.32
CA LEU A 195 10.16 5.45 -13.01
C LEU A 195 9.86 6.79 -12.30
N GLY A 196 10.28 6.92 -11.05
CA GLY A 196 10.16 8.14 -10.26
C GLY A 196 11.31 9.14 -10.43
N LYS A 197 12.25 8.91 -11.36
CA LYS A 197 13.27 9.92 -11.71
C LYS A 197 12.61 11.18 -12.30
N ARG A 198 13.19 12.37 -12.10
CA ARG A 198 12.71 13.64 -12.68
C ARG A 198 13.23 13.85 -14.08
N ARG A 199 14.47 13.45 -14.32
CA ARG A 199 15.07 13.47 -15.66
C ARG A 199 14.10 12.85 -16.68
N THR A 200 14.09 13.39 -17.89
CA THR A 200 13.19 13.03 -19.01
C THR A 200 11.70 13.30 -18.77
N LYS A 201 11.33 14.07 -17.73
CA LYS A 201 9.95 14.56 -17.49
C LYS A 201 9.85 16.08 -17.36
N GLU A 202 10.98 16.76 -17.27
CA GLU A 202 11.08 18.20 -16.99
C GLU A 202 10.68 19.06 -18.19
N SER A 203 10.84 18.54 -19.41
CA SER A 203 10.51 19.21 -20.67
C SER A 203 9.05 19.04 -21.10
N ILE A 204 8.22 18.34 -20.32
CA ILE A 204 6.83 18.09 -20.66
C ILE A 204 5.97 19.30 -20.30
N ASP A 205 5.10 19.71 -21.22
CA ASP A 205 4.24 20.88 -21.06
C ASP A 205 3.38 20.84 -19.79
N LYS A 206 3.21 22.01 -19.18
CA LYS A 206 2.36 22.19 -18.00
C LYS A 206 0.92 21.84 -18.35
N GLY A 207 0.29 20.99 -17.54
CA GLY A 207 -1.09 20.53 -17.74
C GLY A 207 -1.19 19.10 -18.24
N ILE A 208 -0.12 18.54 -18.82
CA ILE A 208 -0.08 17.13 -19.20
C ILE A 208 0.17 16.26 -17.96
N LYS A 209 -0.68 15.25 -17.77
CA LYS A 209 -0.54 14.32 -16.66
C LYS A 209 0.67 13.41 -16.87
N LEU A 210 1.63 13.46 -15.95
CA LEU A 210 2.88 12.68 -16.05
C LEU A 210 2.74 11.21 -15.63
N PHE A 211 1.69 10.85 -14.89
CA PHE A 211 1.52 9.48 -14.40
C PHE A 211 0.05 9.14 -14.21
N GLY A 212 -0.28 7.85 -14.27
CA GLY A 212 -1.60 7.32 -13.92
C GLY A 212 -1.47 6.03 -13.12
N SER A 213 -2.50 5.71 -12.34
CA SER A 213 -2.59 4.43 -11.64
C SER A 213 -4.04 4.09 -11.34
N GLY A 214 -4.34 2.81 -11.25
CA GLY A 214 -5.69 2.34 -10.98
C GLY A 214 -5.71 0.88 -10.56
N MET A 215 -6.85 0.45 -10.01
CA MET A 215 -7.06 -0.95 -9.65
C MET A 215 -8.53 -1.31 -9.87
N ARG A 216 -8.77 -2.37 -10.61
CA ARG A 216 -10.08 -2.98 -10.85
C ARG A 216 -10.17 -4.27 -10.05
N LYS A 217 -11.22 -4.40 -9.24
CA LYS A 217 -11.55 -5.67 -8.55
C LYS A 217 -12.10 -6.68 -9.58
N PRO A 218 -12.03 -7.99 -9.30
CA PRO A 218 -12.65 -9.02 -10.14
C PRO A 218 -14.12 -8.71 -10.41
N LYS A 219 -14.65 -9.09 -11.57
CA LYS A 219 -16.10 -9.00 -11.80
C LYS A 219 -16.81 -9.91 -10.79
N PRO A 220 -17.86 -9.44 -10.09
CA PRO A 220 -18.68 -10.31 -9.27
C PRO A 220 -19.21 -11.44 -10.18
N VAL A 221 -18.88 -12.68 -9.85
CA VAL A 221 -19.58 -13.82 -10.44
C VAL A 221 -20.98 -13.75 -9.86
N ALA A 222 -21.99 -13.41 -10.66
CA ALA A 222 -23.37 -13.54 -10.22
C ALA A 222 -23.55 -14.98 -9.73
N PRO A 223 -24.06 -15.21 -8.51
CA PRO A 223 -24.31 -16.56 -8.05
C PRO A 223 -25.23 -17.23 -9.08
N SER A 224 -24.82 -18.39 -9.59
CA SER A 224 -25.68 -19.14 -10.50
C SER A 224 -27.00 -19.35 -9.78
N ARG A 225 -28.12 -18.92 -10.38
CA ARG A 225 -29.46 -19.17 -9.84
C ARG A 225 -29.74 -20.67 -9.90
N GLN A 226 -29.21 -21.44 -8.95
CA GLN A 226 -29.87 -22.66 -8.53
C GLN A 226 -30.94 -22.19 -7.57
N LYS A 227 -32.21 -22.20 -8.02
CA LYS A 227 -33.36 -21.92 -7.16
C LYS A 227 -33.36 -22.95 -6.02
N PRO A 228 -33.18 -22.56 -4.75
CA PRO A 228 -33.57 -23.42 -3.65
C PRO A 228 -35.10 -23.48 -3.67
N ALA A 229 -35.66 -24.69 -3.57
CA ALA A 229 -37.09 -24.88 -3.39
C ALA A 229 -37.54 -24.11 -2.12
N ILE A 230 -38.48 -23.18 -2.32
CA ILE A 230 -39.08 -22.40 -1.24
C ILE A 230 -40.12 -23.30 -0.57
N THR A 231 -39.85 -23.73 0.65
CA THR A 231 -40.90 -24.21 1.57
C THR A 231 -41.48 -23.00 2.29
N PRO A 232 -42.80 -22.73 2.22
CA PRO A 232 -43.39 -21.55 2.83
C PRO A 232 -43.62 -21.78 4.34
N CYS A 233 -42.93 -21.00 5.19
CA CYS A 233 -43.28 -20.88 6.60
C CYS A 233 -44.23 -19.68 6.81
N LYS A 234 -45.28 -19.93 7.61
CA LYS A 234 -46.41 -19.04 7.92
C LYS A 234 -46.00 -17.74 8.63
N PRO A 235 -46.80 -16.67 8.50
CA PRO A 235 -46.53 -15.40 9.17
C PRO A 235 -46.93 -15.48 10.65
N ILE A 236 -46.04 -15.02 11.54
CA ILE A 236 -46.37 -14.75 12.94
C ILE A 236 -46.69 -13.25 13.07
N ASN A 237 -47.88 -13.00 13.61
CA ASN A 237 -48.48 -11.69 13.86
C ASN A 237 -47.55 -10.73 14.62
N GLN A 238 -47.49 -9.49 14.13
CA GLN A 238 -47.04 -8.35 14.92
C GLN A 238 -48.17 -7.91 15.85
N LYS A 239 -47.91 -7.92 17.16
CA LYS A 239 -48.56 -7.02 18.11
C LYS A 239 -47.49 -6.15 18.75
N SER A 240 -47.72 -4.85 18.66
CA SER A 240 -46.96 -3.78 19.29
C SER A 240 -47.35 -3.65 20.76
N GLU A 241 -46.39 -3.77 21.67
CA GLU A 241 -46.47 -3.10 22.98
C GLU A 241 -45.10 -2.56 23.39
N THR A 242 -45.12 -1.35 23.90
CA THR A 242 -44.02 -0.50 24.34
C THR A 242 -43.30 -1.10 25.54
N LYS A 243 -41.99 -1.33 25.47
CA LYS A 243 -41.04 -1.30 26.60
C LYS A 243 -39.59 -1.29 26.10
N THR A 244 -38.77 -0.56 26.83
CA THR A 244 -37.38 -0.16 26.59
C THR A 244 -36.40 -1.36 26.49
N ASN A 245 -35.36 -1.21 25.63
CA ASN A 245 -34.02 -1.85 25.69
C ASN A 245 -33.67 -3.24 25.07
N ASP A 246 -34.26 -3.67 23.94
CA ASP A 246 -33.75 -4.87 23.21
C ASP A 246 -32.75 -4.57 22.06
N GLN A 247 -32.89 -3.45 21.36
CA GLN A 247 -31.96 -3.09 20.26
C GLN A 247 -30.54 -2.80 20.76
N ASP A 248 -30.41 -2.22 21.96
CA ASP A 248 -29.13 -1.92 22.61
C ASP A 248 -28.41 -3.19 23.09
N MET A 249 -29.17 -4.24 23.48
CA MET A 249 -28.62 -5.56 23.80
C MET A 249 -28.18 -6.31 22.54
N ALA A 250 -28.96 -6.25 21.45
CA ALA A 250 -28.60 -6.87 20.18
C ALA A 250 -27.34 -6.22 19.55
N LEU A 251 -27.18 -4.89 19.65
CA LEU A 251 -25.98 -4.20 19.17
C LEU A 251 -24.74 -4.57 20.00
N LYS A 252 -24.85 -4.62 21.33
CA LYS A 252 -23.75 -5.04 22.23
C LYS A 252 -23.33 -6.50 22.03
N SER A 253 -24.28 -7.37 21.71
CA SER A 253 -23.99 -8.77 21.38
C SER A 253 -23.22 -8.93 20.08
N THR A 254 -23.37 -7.99 19.13
CA THR A 254 -22.79 -8.11 17.78
C THR A 254 -21.31 -7.75 17.74
N TYR A 255 -20.82 -6.95 18.69
CA TYR A 255 -19.43 -6.45 18.70
C TYR A 255 -18.74 -6.66 20.05
N SER A 256 -18.98 -7.77 20.75
CA SER A 256 -18.30 -8.02 22.03
C SER A 256 -16.82 -8.33 21.83
N GLY A 257 -15.94 -7.42 22.26
CA GLY A 257 -14.49 -7.55 22.15
C GLY A 257 -13.78 -7.74 23.49
N MET A 258 -12.54 -8.25 23.42
CA MET A 258 -11.69 -8.47 24.60
C MET A 258 -11.26 -7.14 25.26
N LEU A 259 -10.95 -6.11 24.46
CA LEU A 259 -10.46 -4.83 24.97
C LEU A 259 -11.54 -3.98 25.66
N ASP A 260 -12.80 -4.20 25.30
CA ASP A 260 -13.96 -3.46 25.80
C ASP A 260 -14.15 -3.56 27.30
N LYS A 261 -13.87 -4.75 27.83
CA LYS A 261 -13.92 -5.02 29.26
C LYS A 261 -12.91 -4.15 30.02
N TYR A 262 -11.80 -3.75 29.39
CA TYR A 262 -10.83 -2.81 29.98
C TYR A 262 -11.36 -1.38 30.03
N PHE A 263 -11.93 -0.89 28.93
CA PHE A 263 -12.53 0.45 28.90
C PHE A 263 -13.67 0.61 29.90
N LEU A 264 -14.43 -0.45 30.15
CA LEU A 264 -15.49 -0.44 31.16
C LEU A 264 -14.99 -0.62 32.60
N GLY A 265 -13.68 -0.81 32.83
CA GLY A 265 -13.12 -1.13 34.14
C GLY A 265 -13.55 -2.50 34.69
N LYS A 266 -14.20 -3.32 33.86
CA LYS A 266 -14.72 -4.66 34.21
C LYS A 266 -13.65 -5.75 34.17
N ALA A 267 -12.49 -5.44 33.61
CA ALA A 267 -11.32 -6.29 33.64
C ALA A 267 -10.07 -5.42 33.79
N ARG A 268 -9.01 -5.96 34.39
CA ARG A 268 -7.65 -5.38 34.29
C ARG A 268 -7.05 -5.84 32.97
N LEU A 269 -6.35 -4.96 32.22
CA LEU A 269 -5.58 -5.33 31.01
C LEU A 269 -5.02 -6.75 31.19
N PRO A 270 -5.23 -7.68 30.23
CA PRO A 270 -4.86 -9.07 30.42
C PRO A 270 -3.41 -9.09 30.85
N ALA A 271 -2.97 -10.07 31.65
CA ALA A 271 -1.62 -10.06 32.21
C ALA A 271 -0.52 -9.83 31.14
N VAL A 272 -0.82 -10.16 29.88
CA VAL A 272 -0.05 -9.92 28.65
C VAL A 272 0.05 -8.44 28.22
N LEU A 273 -0.95 -7.58 28.46
CA LEU A 273 -0.91 -6.12 28.18
C LEU A 273 -0.62 -5.25 29.41
N ARG A 274 -0.38 -5.85 30.59
CA ARG A 274 0.18 -5.09 31.71
C ARG A 274 1.59 -4.64 31.34
N LYS A 275 2.06 -3.56 31.97
CA LYS A 275 3.47 -3.19 32.00
C LYS A 275 4.21 -4.32 32.75
N ARG A 276 4.50 -5.41 32.03
CA ARG A 276 5.37 -6.48 32.50
C ARG A 276 6.75 -5.85 32.71
N SER A 277 7.44 -6.23 33.78
CA SER A 277 8.90 -6.03 33.86
C SER A 277 9.49 -6.57 32.55
N SER A 278 10.65 -6.04 32.13
CA SER A 278 11.27 -6.47 30.86
C SER A 278 11.32 -7.98 30.71
N ASP A 279 11.37 -8.70 31.83
CA ASP A 279 11.69 -10.12 31.94
C ASP A 279 10.46 -11.05 31.77
N GLU A 280 9.23 -10.57 31.99
CA GLU A 280 8.01 -11.41 31.86
C GLU A 280 7.38 -11.40 30.46
N LEU A 281 7.89 -10.57 29.52
CA LEU A 281 7.48 -10.59 28.11
C LEU A 281 8.16 -11.72 27.31
N TYR A 282 9.10 -12.44 27.93
CA TYR A 282 9.80 -13.56 27.34
C TYR A 282 9.08 -14.87 27.68
N ASP A 283 8.23 -15.36 26.78
CA ASP A 283 8.08 -16.81 26.66
C ASP A 283 9.45 -17.31 26.21
N GLU A 284 10.16 -18.03 27.10
CA GLU A 284 11.49 -18.65 26.93
C GLU A 284 11.54 -19.70 25.80
N ASN A 285 10.46 -19.85 25.02
CA ASN A 285 10.50 -20.55 23.74
C ASN A 285 9.85 -19.75 22.59
N LYS A 286 10.68 -19.33 21.60
CA LYS A 286 10.37 -19.21 20.14
C LYS A 286 10.19 -17.83 19.48
N TRP A 287 11.19 -16.95 19.52
CA TRP A 287 11.42 -16.03 18.38
C TRP A 287 12.87 -15.64 18.08
N TRP A 288 13.79 -15.92 19.00
CA TRP A 288 15.25 -15.72 18.86
C TRP A 288 16.00 -16.97 18.38
N CYS A 289 15.43 -17.75 17.44
CA CYS A 289 16.31 -18.67 16.71
C CYS A 289 17.15 -17.88 15.70
N ASN A 290 18.15 -18.52 15.07
CA ASN A 290 19.03 -17.91 14.05
C ASN A 290 18.29 -17.20 12.90
N SER A 291 16.96 -17.30 12.82
CA SER A 291 16.09 -16.54 11.91
C SER A 291 14.86 -16.01 12.66
N PRO A 292 14.43 -14.75 12.44
CA PRO A 292 13.27 -14.18 13.12
C PRO A 292 11.99 -14.98 12.86
N ARG A 293 11.31 -15.43 13.93
CA ARG A 293 9.98 -16.06 13.79
C ARG A 293 8.90 -14.99 13.69
N TRP A 294 8.48 -14.69 12.47
CA TRP A 294 7.56 -13.59 12.18
C TRP A 294 6.17 -13.73 12.80
N SER A 295 5.67 -14.94 13.05
CA SER A 295 4.41 -15.12 13.77
C SER A 295 4.48 -14.57 15.21
N GLY A 296 5.58 -14.86 15.91
CA GLY A 296 5.85 -14.32 17.25
C GLY A 296 6.02 -12.80 17.22
N HIS A 297 6.79 -12.27 16.27
CA HIS A 297 6.94 -10.81 16.12
C HIS A 297 5.63 -10.09 15.79
N ARG A 298 4.74 -10.68 14.97
CA ARG A 298 3.42 -10.10 14.72
C ARG A 298 2.58 -10.03 15.99
N HIS A 299 2.57 -11.10 16.78
CA HIS A 299 1.85 -11.14 18.05
C HIS A 299 2.42 -10.11 19.04
N ASN A 300 3.74 -10.11 19.24
CA ASN A 300 4.40 -9.17 20.13
C ASN A 300 4.23 -7.71 19.67
N TYR A 301 4.38 -7.42 18.38
CA TYR A 301 4.11 -6.08 17.84
C TYR A 301 2.68 -5.62 18.11
N ALA A 302 1.69 -6.50 17.96
CA ALA A 302 0.30 -6.17 18.25
C ALA A 302 0.11 -5.71 19.71
N LEU A 303 0.70 -6.46 20.65
CA LEU A 303 0.65 -6.15 22.07
C LEU A 303 1.39 -4.85 22.39
N GLU A 304 2.64 -4.71 21.94
CA GLU A 304 3.42 -3.51 22.25
C GLU A 304 2.81 -2.25 21.64
N ALA A 305 2.28 -2.33 20.41
CA ALA A 305 1.61 -1.20 19.78
C ALA A 305 0.35 -0.76 20.53
N LEU A 306 -0.37 -1.69 21.17
CA LEU A 306 -1.51 -1.37 22.03
C LEU A 306 -1.09 -0.73 23.35
N ILE A 307 -0.07 -1.28 24.01
CA ILE A 307 0.37 -0.82 25.34
C ILE A 307 1.12 0.50 25.26
N THR A 308 2.07 0.59 24.33
CA THR A 308 3.07 1.67 24.28
C THR A 308 2.85 2.63 23.13
N GLY A 309 2.02 2.27 22.14
CA GLY A 309 1.86 3.06 20.93
C GLY A 309 3.03 2.97 19.94
N ILE A 310 3.94 2.00 20.11
CA ILE A 310 5.15 1.84 19.30
C ILE A 310 4.86 1.73 17.79
N SER A 311 5.64 2.44 16.97
CA SER A 311 5.61 2.29 15.52
C SER A 311 6.32 1.01 15.05
N LEU A 312 6.13 0.61 13.79
CA LEU A 312 6.89 -0.50 13.21
C LEU A 312 8.39 -0.20 13.16
N SER A 313 8.77 1.07 12.92
CA SER A 313 10.18 1.48 12.88
C SER A 313 10.82 1.47 14.27
N GLU A 314 10.10 1.94 15.30
CA GLU A 314 10.53 1.91 16.70
C GLU A 314 10.62 0.46 17.20
N TYR A 315 9.66 -0.40 16.84
CA TYR A 315 9.69 -1.83 17.14
C TYR A 315 10.90 -2.51 16.50
N ALA A 316 11.16 -2.24 15.23
CA ALA A 316 12.34 -2.76 14.53
C ALA A 316 13.64 -2.33 15.23
N HIS A 317 13.74 -1.07 15.63
CA HIS A 317 14.91 -0.55 16.35
C HIS A 317 15.08 -1.22 17.72
N LYS A 318 14.00 -1.30 18.52
CA LYS A 318 13.99 -1.93 19.85
C LYS A 318 14.52 -3.36 19.81
N TYR A 319 14.14 -4.12 18.78
CA TYR A 319 14.52 -5.53 18.63
C TYR A 319 15.69 -5.76 17.68
N ARG A 320 16.39 -4.71 17.24
CA ARG A 320 17.53 -4.77 16.30
C ARG A 320 17.20 -5.58 15.03
N LEU A 321 15.96 -5.46 14.54
CA LEU A 321 15.48 -6.11 13.33
C LEU A 321 15.62 -5.18 12.13
N ASN A 322 15.75 -5.77 10.94
CA ASN A 322 15.70 -5.01 9.70
C ASN A 322 14.30 -4.36 9.51
N GLN A 323 14.26 -3.04 9.35
CA GLN A 323 13.01 -2.26 9.26
C GLN A 323 12.11 -2.69 8.10
N ALA A 324 12.68 -2.99 6.93
CA ALA A 324 11.91 -3.44 5.77
C ALA A 324 11.29 -4.82 6.03
N ARG A 325 12.02 -5.72 6.70
CA ARG A 325 11.52 -7.03 7.15
C ARG A 325 10.36 -6.90 8.13
N VAL A 326 10.50 -6.05 9.15
CA VAL A 326 9.43 -5.79 10.12
C VAL A 326 8.20 -5.22 9.43
N TYR A 327 8.38 -4.22 8.56
CA TYR A 327 7.26 -3.66 7.82
C TYR A 327 6.55 -4.70 6.95
N ALA A 328 7.26 -5.44 6.12
CA ALA A 328 6.64 -6.43 5.23
C ALA A 328 5.84 -7.50 6.00
N ASN A 329 6.38 -7.96 7.13
CA ASN A 329 5.76 -9.02 7.93
C ASN A 329 4.68 -8.53 8.89
N CYS A 330 4.75 -7.29 9.38
CA CYS A 330 3.85 -6.77 10.40
C CYS A 330 2.89 -5.69 9.91
N ARG A 331 3.00 -5.19 8.66
CA ARG A 331 2.08 -4.16 8.11
C ARG A 331 0.59 -4.56 8.14
N ARG A 332 0.30 -5.87 8.07
CA ARG A 332 -1.07 -6.40 8.12
C ARG A 332 -1.65 -6.45 9.54
N VAL A 333 -0.83 -6.26 10.58
CA VAL A 333 -1.24 -6.24 11.99
C VAL A 333 -2.00 -4.96 12.36
N GLY A 334 -2.04 -3.96 11.47
CA GLY A 334 -2.83 -2.74 11.67
C GLY A 334 -2.20 -1.72 12.62
N GLY A 335 -0.90 -1.43 12.48
CA GLY A 335 -0.20 -0.51 13.37
C GLY A 335 -0.92 0.84 13.60
N GLN A 336 -1.58 1.40 12.58
CA GLN A 336 -2.36 2.62 12.73
C GLN A 336 -3.63 2.44 13.56
N SER A 337 -4.37 1.34 13.38
CA SER A 337 -5.57 1.06 14.17
C SER A 337 -5.21 0.78 15.62
N LEU A 338 -4.10 0.06 15.87
CA LEU A 338 -3.61 -0.19 17.24
C LEU A 338 -3.19 1.10 17.96
N LYS A 339 -2.50 2.02 17.25
CA LYS A 339 -2.18 3.35 17.80
C LYS A 339 -3.43 4.16 18.15
N ILE A 340 -4.50 4.04 17.36
CA ILE A 340 -5.77 4.72 17.65
C ILE A 340 -6.38 4.18 18.94
N ILE A 341 -6.39 2.87 19.13
CA ILE A 341 -6.86 2.22 20.35
C ILE A 341 -6.02 2.67 21.56
N HIS A 342 -4.69 2.65 21.44
CA HIS A 342 -3.77 3.12 22.46
C HIS A 342 -4.09 4.55 22.92
N TRP A 343 -4.30 5.47 21.98
CA TRP A 343 -4.61 6.86 22.33
C TRP A 343 -6.04 7.06 22.84
N ALA A 344 -7.00 6.26 22.38
CA ALA A 344 -8.36 6.25 22.94
C ALA A 344 -8.34 5.84 24.42
N TRP A 345 -7.58 4.79 24.75
CA TRP A 345 -7.36 4.35 26.13
C TRP A 345 -6.75 5.44 27.01
N HIS A 346 -5.68 6.09 26.53
CA HIS A 346 -5.06 7.17 27.30
C HIS A 346 -5.98 8.37 27.51
N ARG A 347 -6.87 8.69 26.56
CA ARG A 347 -7.89 9.73 26.74
C ARG A 347 -8.92 9.35 27.80
N TYR A 348 -9.39 8.10 27.79
CA TYR A 348 -10.26 7.56 28.84
C TYR A 348 -9.64 7.70 30.23
N CYS A 349 -8.42 7.18 30.40
CA CYS A 349 -7.70 7.22 31.66
C CYS A 349 -7.40 8.66 32.12
N PHE A 350 -7.03 9.56 31.21
CA PHE A 350 -6.77 10.97 31.53
C PHE A 350 -8.03 11.68 32.05
N GLN A 351 -9.20 11.42 31.44
CA GLN A 351 -10.45 11.98 31.94
C GLN A 351 -10.81 11.44 33.33
N LYS A 352 -10.48 10.17 33.62
CA LYS A 352 -10.72 9.55 34.92
C LYS A 352 -9.74 10.00 36.00
N SER A 353 -8.48 10.24 35.66
CA SER A 353 -7.44 10.62 36.63
C SER A 353 -7.63 12.03 37.19
N LYS A 354 -8.31 12.93 36.47
CA LYS A 354 -8.47 14.35 36.82
C LYS A 354 -7.14 15.06 37.11
N SER A 355 -6.03 14.52 36.62
CA SER A 355 -4.68 15.07 36.78
C SER A 355 -4.41 16.16 35.76
N THR A 356 -3.38 16.98 35.99
CA THR A 356 -2.92 17.90 34.94
C THR A 356 -2.36 17.11 33.74
N LEU A 357 -2.33 17.76 32.57
CA LEU A 357 -1.84 17.13 31.35
C LEU A 357 -0.37 16.71 31.47
N ASP A 358 0.48 17.57 32.04
CA ASP A 358 1.92 17.30 32.15
C ASP A 358 2.19 16.22 33.20
N ASP A 359 1.49 16.22 34.33
CA ASP A 359 1.61 15.17 35.36
C ASP A 359 1.21 13.81 34.81
N TYR A 360 0.11 13.74 34.06
CA TYR A 360 -0.33 12.49 33.44
C TYR A 360 0.71 11.95 32.46
N ILE A 361 1.26 12.81 31.60
CA ILE A 361 2.28 12.42 30.62
C ILE A 361 3.53 11.88 31.32
N ASN A 362 3.99 12.54 32.39
CA ASN A 362 5.16 12.13 33.15
C ASN A 362 4.92 10.81 33.88
N ASN A 363 3.79 10.68 34.58
CA ASN A 363 3.42 9.47 35.33
C ASN A 363 3.31 8.24 34.43
N HIS A 364 2.79 8.42 33.21
CA HIS A 364 2.65 7.35 32.23
C HIS A 364 3.86 7.19 31.28
N ARG A 365 4.91 8.00 31.44
CA ARG A 365 6.13 8.01 30.60
C ARG A 365 5.82 8.11 29.10
N LEU A 366 4.85 8.94 28.73
CA LEU A 366 4.44 9.10 27.34
C LEU A 366 5.35 10.08 26.60
N ASN A 367 5.49 9.91 25.27
CA ASN A 367 6.22 10.88 24.45
C ASN A 367 5.53 12.25 24.52
N GLN A 368 6.22 13.24 25.12
CA GLN A 368 5.70 14.57 25.40
C GLN A 368 4.98 15.22 24.20
N LYS A 369 5.62 15.26 23.03
CA LYS A 369 5.07 15.93 21.84
C LYS A 369 3.83 15.23 21.29
N THR A 370 3.88 13.91 21.15
CA THR A 370 2.75 13.14 20.61
C THR A 370 1.59 13.10 21.62
N ALA A 371 1.89 12.91 22.90
CA ALA A 371 0.89 12.80 23.95
C ALA A 371 0.10 14.09 24.14
N LYS A 372 0.76 15.26 24.17
CA LYS A 372 0.07 16.56 24.24
C LYS A 372 -0.94 16.73 23.11
N LYS A 373 -0.57 16.36 21.88
CA LYS A 373 -1.46 16.44 20.71
C LYS A 373 -2.63 15.47 20.79
N GLN A 374 -2.41 14.27 21.30
CA GLN A 374 -3.42 13.20 21.31
C GLN A 374 -4.40 13.32 22.48
N LEU A 375 -3.94 13.79 23.65
CA LEU A 375 -4.78 13.98 24.83
C LEU A 375 -5.64 15.25 24.75
N ARG A 376 -5.18 16.31 24.06
CA ARG A 376 -5.97 17.54 23.81
C ARG A 376 -6.99 17.41 22.69
N ARG A 377 -7.12 16.21 22.11
CA ARG A 377 -7.99 16.00 20.96
C ARG A 377 -9.45 16.09 21.37
N LYS A 378 -10.22 16.93 20.67
CA LYS A 378 -11.67 17.08 20.87
C LYS A 378 -12.42 15.85 20.33
N PRO A 379 -13.60 15.51 20.89
CA PRO A 379 -14.48 14.50 20.35
C PRO A 379 -14.82 14.75 18.88
N MET A 380 -15.16 13.69 18.16
CA MET A 380 -15.63 13.81 16.77
C MET A 380 -16.86 14.71 16.64
N SER A 381 -16.96 15.43 15.52
CA SER A 381 -18.14 16.25 15.22
C SER A 381 -19.38 15.38 14.92
N PRO A 382 -20.60 15.93 14.99
CA PRO A 382 -21.82 15.19 14.63
C PRO A 382 -21.76 14.55 13.24
N HIS A 383 -21.17 15.27 12.28
CA HIS A 383 -20.92 14.76 10.92
C HIS A 383 -20.05 13.49 10.92
N TRP A 384 -18.94 13.48 11.67
CA TRP A 384 -18.08 12.30 11.78
C TRP A 384 -18.70 11.18 12.60
N SER A 385 -19.50 11.51 13.62
CA SER A 385 -20.28 10.55 14.40
C SER A 385 -21.24 9.76 13.54
N GLN A 386 -21.95 10.43 12.62
CA GLN A 386 -22.85 9.75 11.69
C GLN A 386 -22.09 8.84 10.71
N HIS A 387 -20.95 9.29 10.19
CA HIS A 387 -20.13 8.47 9.31
C HIS A 387 -19.50 7.27 10.04
N PHE A 388 -19.16 7.43 11.31
CA PHE A 388 -18.69 6.37 12.19
C PHE A 388 -19.75 5.28 12.33
N ASP A 389 -20.96 5.65 12.74
CA ASP A 389 -22.06 4.70 12.94
C ASP A 389 -22.38 3.97 11.65
N ARG A 390 -22.55 4.72 10.56
CA ARG A 390 -22.84 4.16 9.24
C ARG A 390 -21.76 3.16 8.82
N TYR A 391 -20.48 3.52 8.97
CA TYR A 391 -19.37 2.66 8.57
C TYR A 391 -19.38 1.35 9.35
N TYR A 392 -19.37 1.42 10.69
CA TYR A 392 -19.25 0.22 11.53
C TYR A 392 -20.51 -0.64 11.57
N GLN A 393 -21.72 -0.07 11.40
CA GLN A 393 -22.96 -0.84 11.35
C GLN A 393 -23.21 -1.51 10.00
N LYS A 394 -22.90 -0.83 8.88
CA LYS A 394 -23.37 -1.27 7.54
C LYS A 394 -22.25 -1.73 6.61
N TYR A 395 -21.08 -1.12 6.68
CA TYR A 395 -20.03 -1.29 5.66
C TYR A 395 -18.91 -2.20 6.17
N TRP A 396 -18.41 -1.96 7.38
CA TRP A 396 -17.33 -2.72 7.99
C TRP A 396 -17.65 -4.22 8.13
N PRO A 397 -18.86 -4.65 8.57
CA PRO A 397 -19.22 -6.07 8.63
C PRO A 397 -19.28 -6.74 7.24
N LYS A 398 -19.39 -5.94 6.18
CA LYS A 398 -19.39 -6.40 4.78
C LYS A 398 -17.98 -6.39 4.17
N GLY A 399 -16.94 -6.19 4.97
CA GLY A 399 -15.54 -6.17 4.52
C GLY A 399 -15.15 -4.93 3.72
N TRP A 400 -15.88 -3.82 3.85
CA TRP A 400 -15.50 -2.57 3.19
C TRP A 400 -14.28 -1.95 3.87
N THR A 401 -13.29 -1.56 3.05
CA THR A 401 -12.16 -0.77 3.54
C THR A 401 -12.59 0.69 3.75
N VAL A 402 -11.91 1.41 4.65
CA VAL A 402 -12.10 2.87 4.82
C VAL A 402 -11.90 3.61 3.49
N ALA A 403 -10.97 3.15 2.64
CA ALA A 403 -10.73 3.77 1.35
C ALA A 403 -11.90 3.57 0.36
N ASP A 404 -12.56 2.40 0.41
CA ASP A 404 -13.75 2.13 -0.39
C ASP A 404 -14.92 3.01 0.09
N TYR A 405 -15.12 3.09 1.41
CA TYR A 405 -16.15 3.96 2.01
C TYR A 405 -15.92 5.45 1.69
N CYS A 406 -14.68 5.93 1.78
CA CYS A 406 -14.37 7.32 1.45
C CYS A 406 -14.64 7.66 -0.01
N ARG A 407 -14.41 6.72 -0.94
CA ARG A 407 -14.71 6.93 -2.36
C ARG A 407 -16.21 6.98 -2.61
N GLU A 408 -16.97 6.11 -1.98
CA GLU A 408 -18.43 6.06 -2.10
C GLU A 408 -19.10 7.32 -1.54
N HIS A 409 -18.61 7.83 -0.42
CA HIS A 409 -19.20 8.98 0.29
C HIS A 409 -18.46 10.30 0.03
N ASN A 410 -17.57 10.37 -0.97
CA ASN A 410 -16.77 11.56 -1.31
C ASN A 410 -16.02 12.20 -0.13
N LEU A 411 -15.43 11.37 0.74
CA LEU A 411 -14.70 11.81 1.93
C LEU A 411 -13.19 11.85 1.71
N VAL A 412 -12.52 12.77 2.42
CA VAL A 412 -11.06 12.82 2.45
C VAL A 412 -10.52 11.70 3.35
N ALA A 413 -9.88 10.71 2.75
CA ALA A 413 -9.38 9.52 3.46
C ALA A 413 -8.40 9.83 4.61
N SER A 414 -7.60 10.90 4.52
CA SER A 414 -6.68 11.30 5.59
C SER A 414 -7.41 11.83 6.82
N THR A 415 -8.57 12.47 6.64
CA THR A 415 -9.43 12.92 7.73
C THR A 415 -10.25 11.77 8.28
N ALA A 416 -10.83 10.94 7.39
CA ALA A 416 -11.64 9.78 7.79
C ALA A 416 -10.87 8.80 8.67
N ARG A 417 -9.61 8.50 8.34
CA ARG A 417 -8.72 7.63 9.12
C ARG A 417 -8.43 8.11 10.54
N ARG A 418 -8.87 9.31 10.91
CA ARG A 418 -8.81 9.79 12.29
C ARG A 418 -9.92 9.19 13.15
N TYR A 419 -11.07 8.86 12.57
CA TYR A 419 -12.29 8.46 13.28
C TYR A 419 -12.76 7.05 12.92
N ILE A 420 -12.57 6.65 11.65
CA ILE A 420 -12.91 5.32 11.15
C ILE A 420 -11.64 4.61 10.66
N VAL A 421 -11.42 3.40 11.14
CA VAL A 421 -10.28 2.56 10.75
C VAL A 421 -10.72 1.13 10.50
N ASP A 422 -9.91 0.43 9.73
CA ASP A 422 -10.08 -0.98 9.50
C ASP A 422 -9.38 -1.74 10.64
N PHE A 423 -10.15 -2.23 11.60
CA PHE A 423 -9.58 -3.03 12.69
C PHE A 423 -9.31 -4.44 12.15
N PRO A 424 -8.06 -4.93 12.20
CA PRO A 424 -7.67 -6.22 11.64
C PRO A 424 -8.26 -7.43 12.39
N PHE A 425 -8.86 -7.20 13.55
CA PHE A 425 -9.44 -8.23 14.41
C PHE A 425 -10.82 -7.75 14.87
N ILE A 426 -11.88 -8.25 14.22
CA ILE A 426 -13.27 -7.85 14.52
C ILE A 426 -13.63 -8.14 15.99
N ASP A 427 -13.09 -9.22 16.56
CA ASP A 427 -13.38 -9.64 17.95
C ASP A 427 -12.47 -8.99 19.00
N LEU A 428 -11.53 -8.14 18.58
CA LEU A 428 -10.59 -7.53 19.52
C LEU A 428 -11.23 -6.36 20.28
N ILE A 429 -12.12 -5.60 19.63
CA ILE A 429 -12.66 -4.36 20.17
C ILE A 429 -14.04 -4.00 19.59
N ASP A 430 -14.94 -3.54 20.45
CA ASP A 430 -16.17 -2.86 20.06
C ASP A 430 -15.81 -1.43 19.62
N PRO A 431 -15.96 -1.08 18.34
CA PRO A 431 -15.72 0.29 17.89
C PRO A 431 -16.63 1.30 18.62
N PHE A 432 -17.84 0.92 19.02
CA PHE A 432 -18.78 1.85 19.68
C PHE A 432 -18.32 2.26 21.08
N LEU A 433 -17.53 1.43 21.77
CA LEU A 433 -16.91 1.82 23.03
C LEU A 433 -15.74 2.78 22.85
N LEU A 434 -15.05 2.71 21.71
CA LEU A 434 -14.02 3.67 21.35
C LEU A 434 -14.61 5.03 20.95
N LYS A 435 -15.82 5.06 20.40
CA LYS A 435 -16.44 6.25 19.78
C LYS A 435 -16.31 7.54 20.61
N PRO A 436 -16.57 7.57 21.93
CA PRO A 436 -16.41 8.80 22.73
C PRO A 436 -14.97 9.31 22.80
N TRP A 437 -14.01 8.42 22.56
CA TRP A 437 -12.58 8.63 22.69
C TRP A 437 -11.87 8.77 21.34
N LEU A 438 -12.57 8.89 20.21
CA LEU A 438 -11.99 9.05 18.86
C LEU A 438 -12.22 10.46 18.32
#